data_AF-A5VX84-F1
#
_entry.id   AF-A5VX84-F1
#
_cell.length_a   1.000
_cell.length_b   1.000
_cell.length_c   1.000
_cell.angle_alpha   90.00
_cell.angle_beta   90.00
_cell.angle_gamma   90.00
#
_symmetry.space_group_name_H-M   'P 1'
#
loop_
_entity.id
_entity.type
_entity.pdbx_description
1 polymer ?
#
loop_
_entity_poly.entity_id
_entity_poly.type
_entity_poly.pdbx_seq_one_letter_code
_entity_poly.pdbx_strand_id
1 'polypeptide(L)'
;MPALITYRTTVQEDWVDYNGHLRDAFYLLIFSYATDALMERIGLDADSRGQSGNSLFTLEAHINYLHEVKLGTEVWVQTQIIGFDKKRLHLYHSLHRSGFDEALAASEQLLLHVDLAGPKAKPFGESSTHRLQSVVDDQRDLPTPAFTGRVIKIPG
;
A
#
# COMPACT_ATOMS: atom_id res chain seq x y z
N MET A 1 14.40 4.00 -11.79
CA MET A 1 14.90 3.28 -10.60
C MET A 1 14.11 1.98 -10.41
N PRO A 2 14.59 0.97 -9.65
CA PRO A 2 13.75 -0.19 -9.33
C PRO A 2 12.50 0.22 -8.54
N ALA A 3 11.43 -0.56 -8.65
CA ALA A 3 10.20 -0.31 -7.90
C ALA A 3 10.46 -0.28 -6.38
N LEU A 4 9.79 0.62 -5.66
CA LEU A 4 9.91 0.75 -4.22
C LEU A 4 9.28 -0.45 -3.52
N ILE A 5 10.08 -1.20 -2.77
CA ILE A 5 9.61 -2.30 -1.92
C ILE A 5 9.41 -1.76 -0.50
N THR A 6 8.20 -1.87 0.01
CA THR A 6 7.79 -1.32 1.32
C THR A 6 7.61 -2.39 2.37
N TYR A 7 7.30 -3.63 1.97
CA TYR A 7 7.07 -4.71 2.93
C TYR A 7 7.45 -6.08 2.37
N ARG A 8 7.88 -6.98 3.26
CA ARG A 8 8.20 -8.39 2.96
C ARG A 8 7.70 -9.26 4.10
N THR A 9 7.14 -10.41 3.76
CA THR A 9 6.71 -11.39 4.76
C THR A 9 6.65 -12.79 4.15
N THR A 10 6.67 -13.80 4.99
CA THR A 10 6.21 -15.15 4.62
C THR A 10 4.73 -15.28 4.95
N VAL A 11 3.95 -15.96 4.11
CA VAL A 11 2.54 -16.26 4.40
C VAL A 11 2.44 -17.24 5.58
N GLN A 12 1.67 -16.86 6.60
CA GLN A 12 1.56 -17.57 7.88
C GLN A 12 0.35 -18.53 7.91
N GLU A 13 0.38 -19.51 8.81
CA GLU A 13 -0.68 -20.51 8.96
C GLU A 13 -2.04 -19.88 9.30
N ASP A 14 -2.05 -18.87 10.17
CA ASP A 14 -3.27 -18.16 10.57
C ASP A 14 -3.89 -17.31 9.45
N TRP A 15 -3.20 -17.15 8.32
CA TRP A 15 -3.68 -16.35 7.19
C TRP A 15 -4.31 -17.18 6.07
N VAL A 16 -4.15 -18.50 6.11
CA VAL A 16 -4.61 -19.38 5.06
C VAL A 16 -5.97 -20.01 5.39
N ASP A 17 -6.72 -20.35 4.34
CA ASP A 17 -7.91 -21.17 4.47
C ASP A 17 -7.57 -22.65 4.66
N TYR A 18 -8.60 -23.50 4.76
CA TYR A 18 -8.44 -24.94 4.91
C TYR A 18 -7.64 -25.60 3.76
N ASN A 19 -7.58 -24.95 2.58
CA ASN A 19 -6.85 -25.44 1.41
C ASN A 19 -5.40 -24.93 1.37
N GLY A 20 -4.97 -24.16 2.37
CA GLY A 20 -3.64 -23.57 2.42
C GLY A 20 -3.47 -22.34 1.53
N HIS A 21 -4.56 -21.73 1.04
CA HIS A 21 -4.51 -20.50 0.26
C HIS A 21 -4.71 -19.28 1.14
N LEU A 22 -3.93 -18.23 0.89
CA LEU A 22 -4.06 -16.94 1.55
C LEU A 22 -5.49 -16.42 1.39
N ARG A 23 -6.16 -16.17 2.51
CA ARG A 23 -7.52 -15.62 2.50
C ARG A 23 -7.49 -14.16 2.06
N ASP A 24 -8.47 -13.78 1.25
CA ASP A 24 -8.65 -12.47 0.62
C ASP A 24 -8.28 -11.26 1.51
N ALA A 25 -8.83 -11.17 2.72
CA ALA A 25 -8.59 -10.07 3.64
C ALA A 25 -7.11 -9.91 4.04
N PHE A 26 -6.33 -11.00 4.08
CA PHE A 26 -4.93 -10.94 4.48
C PHE A 26 -4.02 -10.38 3.39
N TYR A 27 -4.41 -10.39 2.11
CA TYR A 27 -3.72 -9.59 1.10
C TYR A 27 -3.79 -8.10 1.45
N LEU A 28 -4.98 -7.63 1.85
CA LEU A 28 -5.17 -6.24 2.25
C LEU A 28 -4.46 -5.92 3.56
N LEU A 29 -4.35 -6.87 4.50
CA LEU A 29 -3.52 -6.70 5.70
C LEU A 29 -2.04 -6.52 5.35
N ILE A 30 -1.51 -7.34 4.44
CA ILE A 30 -0.12 -7.21 3.95
C ILE A 30 0.08 -5.84 3.28
N PHE A 31 -0.89 -5.38 2.48
CA PHE A 31 -0.86 -4.02 1.91
C PHE A 31 -0.99 -2.92 2.96
N SER A 32 -1.72 -3.15 4.05
CA SER A 32 -1.81 -2.21 5.17
C SER A 32 -0.46 -2.04 5.86
N TYR A 33 0.27 -3.13 6.13
CA TYR A 33 1.64 -3.05 6.68
C TYR A 33 2.62 -2.36 5.71
N ALA A 34 2.43 -2.54 4.40
CA ALA A 34 3.18 -1.78 3.40
C ALA A 34 2.89 -0.27 3.44
N THR A 35 1.64 0.11 3.72
CA THR A 35 1.27 1.51 3.96
C THR A 35 1.93 2.06 5.22
N ASP A 36 1.97 1.30 6.32
CA ASP A 36 2.66 1.71 7.56
C ASP A 36 4.15 1.97 7.30
N ALA A 37 4.83 1.04 6.61
CA ALA A 37 6.23 1.21 6.23
C ALA A 37 6.45 2.41 5.28
N LEU A 38 5.50 2.71 4.40
CA LEU A 38 5.54 3.93 3.59
C LEU A 38 5.44 5.19 4.46
N MET A 39 4.55 5.20 5.47
CA MET A 39 4.37 6.33 6.40
C MET A 39 5.66 6.68 7.13
N GLU A 40 6.39 5.67 7.62
CA GLU A 40 7.71 5.84 8.20
C GLU A 40 8.67 6.52 7.21
N ARG A 41 8.71 6.01 5.97
CA ARG A 41 9.60 6.52 4.91
C ARG A 41 9.32 7.98 4.53
N ILE A 42 8.05 8.39 4.51
CA ILE A 42 7.66 9.78 4.23
C ILE A 42 7.65 10.68 5.47
N GLY A 43 8.16 10.17 6.60
CA GLY A 43 8.39 10.95 7.82
C GLY A 43 7.11 11.34 8.55
N LEU A 44 6.01 10.59 8.38
CA LEU A 44 4.81 10.77 9.19
C LEU A 44 4.96 10.16 10.59
N ASP A 45 5.90 9.23 10.77
CA ASP A 45 6.20 8.58 12.05
C ASP A 45 7.35 9.26 12.82
N ALA A 46 8.06 10.24 12.24
CA ALA A 46 9.34 10.73 12.77
C ALA A 46 9.26 11.50 14.12
N ASP A 47 8.07 11.82 14.62
CA ASP A 47 7.85 12.48 15.92
C ASP A 47 7.15 11.57 16.97
N SER A 48 6.99 10.27 16.69
CA SER A 48 6.10 9.36 17.45
C SER A 48 6.61 8.85 18.80
N ARG A 49 7.69 9.39 19.36
CA ARG A 49 8.13 9.04 20.73
C ARG A 49 7.21 9.53 21.86
N GLY A 50 6.04 10.08 21.55
CA GLY A 50 4.97 10.11 22.55
C GLY A 50 3.77 11.01 22.25
N GLN A 51 3.01 10.74 21.18
CA GLN A 51 1.74 11.42 20.83
C GLN A 51 1.80 12.53 19.76
N SER A 52 2.71 12.46 18.76
CA SER A 52 2.50 13.26 17.54
C SER A 52 1.42 12.58 16.69
N GLY A 53 0.18 13.07 16.81
CA GLY A 53 -1.02 12.46 16.25
C GLY A 53 -1.15 12.51 14.73
N ASN A 54 -0.16 12.10 13.93
CA ASN A 54 -0.31 12.03 12.48
C ASN A 54 -0.56 10.58 12.06
N SER A 55 -1.61 10.33 11.29
CA SER A 55 -1.92 9.00 10.76
C SER A 55 -2.54 9.07 9.36
N LEU A 56 -2.49 7.99 8.60
CA LEU A 56 -3.23 7.84 7.35
C LEU A 56 -4.45 6.94 7.58
N PHE A 57 -5.63 7.45 7.28
CA PHE A 57 -6.87 6.68 7.30
C PHE A 57 -7.23 6.28 5.88
N THR A 58 -7.43 4.99 5.63
CA THR A 58 -7.93 4.49 4.34
C THR A 58 -9.38 4.94 4.14
N LEU A 59 -9.63 5.76 3.11
CA LEU A 59 -10.98 6.19 2.72
C LEU A 59 -11.63 5.17 1.80
N GLU A 60 -10.86 4.67 0.84
CA GLU A 60 -11.34 3.75 -0.19
C GLU A 60 -10.20 2.83 -0.63
N ALA A 61 -10.54 1.59 -0.94
CA ALA A 61 -9.62 0.64 -1.52
C ALA A 61 -10.35 -0.23 -2.55
N HIS A 62 -9.71 -0.47 -3.69
CA HIS A 62 -10.08 -1.49 -4.65
C HIS A 62 -8.96 -2.53 -4.69
N ILE A 63 -9.30 -3.82 -4.77
CA ILE A 63 -8.32 -4.90 -4.83
C ILE A 63 -8.68 -5.90 -5.93
N ASN A 64 -7.67 -6.33 -6.67
CA ASN A 64 -7.73 -7.37 -7.68
C ASN A 64 -6.86 -8.55 -7.21
N TYR A 65 -7.47 -9.72 -7.07
CA TYR A 65 -6.79 -10.98 -6.79
C TYR A 65 -6.55 -11.69 -8.12
N LEU A 66 -5.28 -11.93 -8.47
CA LEU A 66 -4.89 -12.42 -9.80
C LEU A 66 -4.43 -13.88 -9.75
N HIS A 67 -3.70 -14.23 -8.69
CA HIS A 67 -3.19 -15.57 -8.46
C HIS A 67 -3.29 -15.95 -6.98
N GLU A 68 -3.58 -17.22 -6.68
CA GLU A 68 -3.54 -17.72 -5.32
C GLU A 68 -2.10 -17.74 -4.76
N VAL A 69 -1.99 -17.49 -3.45
CA VAL A 69 -0.73 -17.54 -2.72
C VAL A 69 -0.85 -18.60 -1.63
N LYS A 70 0.16 -19.46 -1.51
CA LYS A 70 0.14 -20.61 -0.58
C LYS A 70 0.87 -20.31 0.73
N LEU A 71 0.52 -21.07 1.77
CA LEU A 71 1.26 -21.12 3.03
C LEU A 71 2.77 -21.23 2.79
N GLY A 72 3.56 -20.46 3.53
CA GLY A 72 5.04 -20.48 3.43
C GLY A 72 5.62 -19.74 2.22
N THR A 73 4.79 -19.15 1.35
CA THR A 73 5.31 -18.35 0.22
C THR A 73 5.91 -17.05 0.75
N GLU A 74 7.16 -16.75 0.38
CA GLU A 74 7.75 -15.43 0.58
C GLU A 74 7.18 -14.44 -0.43
N VAL A 75 6.61 -13.34 0.08
CA VAL A 75 6.01 -12.28 -0.73
C VAL A 75 6.57 -10.91 -0.38
N TRP A 76 6.54 -9.99 -1.34
CA TRP A 76 6.84 -8.59 -1.10
C TRP A 76 5.83 -7.67 -1.77
N VAL A 77 5.67 -6.49 -1.19
CA VAL A 77 4.83 -5.42 -1.73
C VAL A 77 5.71 -4.41 -2.45
N GLN A 78 5.36 -4.12 -3.70
CA GLN A 78 5.84 -2.94 -4.41
C GLN A 78 4.77 -1.84 -4.32
N THR A 79 5.20 -0.62 -3.99
CA THR A 79 4.33 0.53 -3.79
C THR A 79 4.66 1.64 -4.78
N GLN A 80 3.63 2.23 -5.39
CA GLN A 80 3.73 3.44 -6.19
C GLN A 80 2.77 4.50 -5.64
N ILE A 81 3.17 5.77 -5.73
CA ILE A 81 2.30 6.91 -5.41
C ILE A 81 1.66 7.36 -6.72
N ILE A 82 0.37 7.12 -6.92
CA ILE A 82 -0.32 7.59 -8.13
C ILE A 82 -0.41 9.13 -8.11
N GLY A 83 -0.67 9.69 -6.93
CA GLY A 83 -0.70 11.13 -6.73
C GLY A 83 -0.97 11.47 -5.28
N PHE A 84 -0.83 12.74 -4.94
CA PHE A 84 -1.20 13.27 -3.64
C PHE A 84 -1.64 14.72 -3.76
N ASP A 85 -2.44 15.19 -2.81
CA ASP A 85 -2.73 16.60 -2.64
C ASP A 85 -2.31 17.06 -1.24
N LYS A 86 -2.80 18.21 -0.79
CA LYS A 86 -2.47 18.76 0.52
C LYS A 86 -2.65 17.77 1.67
N LYS A 87 -3.57 16.80 1.59
CA LYS A 87 -3.95 15.93 2.72
C LYS A 87 -4.35 14.50 2.33
N ARG A 88 -4.44 14.20 1.03
CA ARG A 88 -4.80 12.88 0.51
C ARG A 88 -3.64 12.25 -0.24
N LEU A 89 -3.53 10.94 -0.12
CA LEU A 89 -2.53 10.13 -0.80
C LEU A 89 -3.23 9.03 -1.59
N HIS A 90 -2.95 8.94 -2.89
CA HIS A 90 -3.47 7.93 -3.79
C HIS A 90 -2.35 6.92 -4.08
N LEU A 91 -2.51 5.70 -3.57
CA LEU A 91 -1.51 4.65 -3.61
C LEU A 91 -1.91 3.50 -4.53
N TYR A 92 -0.87 2.83 -5.02
CA TYR A 92 -0.98 1.54 -5.65
C TYR A 92 0.00 0.56 -4.99
N HIS A 93 -0.53 -0.56 -4.50
CA HIS A 93 0.25 -1.68 -4.02
C HIS A 93 0.12 -2.87 -4.98
N SER A 94 1.21 -3.60 -5.16
CA SER A 94 1.21 -4.88 -5.88
C SER A 94 2.00 -5.92 -5.10
N LEU A 95 1.48 -7.15 -5.04
CA LEU A 95 2.09 -8.27 -4.33
C LEU A 95 2.83 -9.17 -5.30
N HIS A 96 4.05 -9.57 -4.94
CA HIS A 96 4.95 -10.32 -5.81
C HIS A 96 5.65 -11.46 -5.05
N ARG A 97 6.19 -12.43 -5.79
CA ARG A 97 7.00 -13.54 -5.25
C ARG A 97 8.15 -13.88 -6.20
N SER A 98 9.14 -14.61 -5.69
CA SER A 98 10.30 -15.02 -6.49
C SER A 98 9.89 -15.99 -7.61
N GLY A 99 10.55 -15.88 -8.77
CA GLY A 99 10.34 -16.75 -9.93
C GLY A 99 8.99 -16.58 -10.63
N PHE A 100 8.31 -15.45 -10.41
CA PHE A 100 7.04 -15.11 -11.06
C PHE A 100 6.99 -13.60 -11.34
N ASP A 101 6.89 -13.22 -12.60
CA ASP A 101 7.10 -11.83 -13.03
C ASP A 101 5.84 -10.96 -12.96
N GLU A 102 4.66 -11.59 -12.84
CA GLU A 102 3.37 -10.90 -12.74
C GLU A 102 2.97 -10.65 -11.28
N ALA A 103 2.14 -9.64 -11.04
CA ALA A 103 1.59 -9.40 -9.72
C ALA A 103 0.61 -10.51 -9.32
N LEU A 104 0.68 -10.95 -8.07
CA LEU A 104 -0.24 -11.93 -7.47
C LEU A 104 -1.57 -11.27 -7.09
N ALA A 105 -1.49 -10.03 -6.63
CA ALA A 105 -2.62 -9.16 -6.34
C ALA A 105 -2.21 -7.70 -6.48
N ALA A 106 -3.18 -6.82 -6.69
CA ALA A 106 -2.97 -5.38 -6.77
C ALA A 106 -4.08 -4.63 -6.03
N SER A 107 -3.73 -3.55 -5.34
CA SER A 107 -4.70 -2.69 -4.67
C SER A 107 -4.44 -1.22 -4.96
N GLU A 108 -5.49 -0.52 -5.40
CA GLU A 108 -5.55 0.93 -5.50
C GLU A 108 -6.23 1.47 -4.23
N GLN A 109 -5.66 2.49 -3.60
CA GLN A 109 -6.13 3.01 -2.32
C GLN A 109 -6.10 4.53 -2.28
N LEU A 110 -7.11 5.14 -1.67
CA LEU A 110 -7.14 6.56 -1.32
C LEU A 110 -7.08 6.70 0.20
N LEU A 111 -6.08 7.43 0.69
CA LEU A 111 -5.85 7.65 2.12
C LEU A 111 -5.94 9.13 2.47
N LEU A 112 -6.30 9.41 3.71
CA LEU A 112 -6.44 10.75 4.28
C LEU A 112 -5.49 10.92 5.46
N HIS A 113 -4.68 11.97 5.43
CA HIS A 113 -3.89 12.39 6.58
C HIS A 113 -4.79 13.02 7.64
N VAL A 114 -4.74 12.48 8.86
CA VAL A 114 -5.56 12.91 9.99
C VAL A 114 -4.71 13.25 11.21
N ASP A 115 -5.26 14.15 12.04
CA ASP A 115 -4.79 14.43 13.39
C ASP A 115 -5.47 13.50 14.41
N LEU A 116 -4.71 12.70 15.17
CA LEU A 116 -5.21 11.78 16.18
C LEU A 116 -5.65 12.50 17.48
N ALA A 117 -5.21 13.75 17.70
CA ALA A 117 -5.68 14.56 18.84
C ALA A 117 -7.16 14.97 18.68
N GLY A 118 -7.70 14.86 17.47
CA GLY A 118 -9.13 14.93 17.18
C GLY A 118 -9.33 14.62 15.70
N PRO A 119 -9.98 13.48 15.34
CA PRO A 119 -9.87 12.81 14.03
C PRO A 119 -10.39 13.69 12.88
N LYS A 120 -9.54 14.62 12.48
CA LYS A 120 -9.81 15.64 11.47
C LYS A 120 -8.71 15.59 10.43
N ALA A 121 -9.12 15.74 9.19
CA ALA A 121 -8.19 15.83 8.08
C ALA A 121 -7.20 16.99 8.29
N LYS A 122 -5.91 16.74 8.08
CA LYS A 122 -4.85 17.73 8.25
C LYS A 122 -3.95 17.74 7.01
N PRO A 123 -3.39 18.91 6.62
CA PRO A 123 -2.40 18.94 5.57
C PRO A 123 -1.10 18.22 5.95
N PHE A 124 -0.45 17.60 4.98
CA PHE A 124 0.92 17.14 5.10
C PHE A 124 1.85 18.32 5.41
N GLY A 125 2.84 18.09 6.28
CA GLY A 125 3.90 19.06 6.54
C GLY A 125 4.84 19.20 5.35
N GLU A 126 5.67 20.25 5.35
CA GLU A 126 6.63 20.51 4.26
C GLU A 126 7.62 19.35 4.07
N SER A 127 8.13 18.78 5.16
CA SER A 127 9.03 17.62 5.13
C SER A 127 8.39 16.41 4.47
N SER A 128 7.16 16.04 4.85
CA SER A 128 6.43 14.93 4.25
C SER A 128 6.08 15.21 2.79
N THR A 129 5.70 16.44 2.46
CA THR A 129 5.42 16.86 1.08
C THR A 129 6.66 16.70 0.19
N HIS A 130 7.82 17.13 0.66
CA HIS A 130 9.09 16.97 -0.07
C HIS A 130 9.46 15.49 -0.26
N ARG A 131 9.26 14.66 0.77
CA ARG A 131 9.52 13.21 0.69
C ARG A 131 8.56 12.52 -0.27
N LEU A 132 7.27 12.84 -0.23
CA LEU A 132 6.27 12.35 -1.18
C LEU A 132 6.67 12.70 -2.62
N GLN A 133 7.06 13.97 -2.86
CA GLN A 133 7.52 14.40 -4.18
C GLN A 133 8.77 13.65 -4.64
N SER A 134 9.74 13.41 -3.76
CA SER A 134 10.94 12.62 -4.09
C SER A 134 10.59 11.20 -4.53
N VAL A 135 9.63 10.54 -3.87
CA VAL A 135 9.17 9.21 -4.29
C VAL A 135 8.50 9.26 -5.66
N VAL A 136 7.68 10.30 -5.90
CA VAL A 136 7.04 10.53 -7.20
C VAL A 136 8.07 10.78 -8.32
N ASP A 137 9.19 11.42 -7.99
CA ASP A 137 10.26 11.67 -8.95
C ASP A 137 11.07 10.41 -9.27
N ASP A 138 11.31 9.56 -8.27
CA ASP A 138 12.04 8.29 -8.45
C ASP A 138 11.28 7.26 -9.30
N GLN A 139 9.95 7.37 -9.37
CA GLN A 139 9.09 6.45 -10.11
C GLN A 139 8.75 6.90 -11.54
N ARG A 140 9.29 8.03 -12.04
CA ARG A 140 8.92 8.62 -13.35
C ARG A 140 9.06 7.65 -14.54
N ASP A 141 10.00 6.71 -14.47
CA ASP A 141 10.25 5.73 -15.52
C ASP A 141 9.50 4.40 -15.30
N LEU A 142 8.72 4.27 -14.23
CA LEU A 142 7.92 3.06 -13.97
C LEU A 142 6.69 3.01 -14.88
N PRO A 143 6.24 1.80 -15.27
CA PRO A 143 4.98 1.67 -15.99
C PRO A 143 3.81 2.13 -15.11
N THR A 144 2.82 2.75 -15.76
CA THR A 144 1.55 3.09 -15.12
C THR A 144 0.91 1.85 -14.47
N PRO A 145 0.42 1.94 -13.23
CA PRO A 145 -0.23 0.82 -12.56
C PRO A 145 -1.45 0.27 -13.33
N ALA A 146 -1.42 -1.02 -13.66
CA ALA A 146 -2.38 -1.66 -14.56
C ALA A 146 -3.80 -1.81 -13.98
N PHE A 147 -3.93 -1.84 -12.64
CA PHE A 147 -5.20 -2.12 -11.95
C PHE A 147 -5.76 -0.90 -11.23
N THR A 148 -5.75 0.26 -11.90
CA THR A 148 -6.34 1.51 -11.41
C THR A 148 -7.69 1.79 -12.08
N GLY A 149 -8.61 2.43 -11.36
CA GLY A 149 -9.95 2.80 -11.85
C GLY A 149 -10.83 1.59 -12.21
N ARG A 150 -10.62 0.44 -11.56
CA ARG A 150 -11.36 -0.79 -11.86
C ARG A 150 -12.79 -0.71 -11.32
N VAL A 151 -13.73 -1.27 -12.09
CA VAL A 151 -15.15 -1.37 -11.74
C VAL A 151 -15.60 -2.83 -11.90
N ILE A 152 -16.25 -3.37 -10.87
CA ILE A 152 -16.77 -4.74 -10.89
C ILE A 152 -17.94 -4.82 -11.87
N LYS A 153 -17.88 -5.80 -12.77
CA LYS A 153 -18.97 -6.14 -13.69
C LYS A 153 -18.94 -7.64 -13.97
N ILE A 154 -20.11 -8.24 -14.18
CA ILE A 154 -20.21 -9.61 -14.68
C ILE A 154 -19.91 -9.58 -16.19
N PRO A 155 -19.10 -10.51 -16.74
CA PRO A 155 -18.91 -10.64 -18.18
C PRO A 155 -20.27 -10.85 -18.88
N GLY A 156 -20.47 -10.15 -20.01
CA GLY A 156 -21.66 -10.31 -20.84
C GLY A 156 -21.59 -11.55 -21.72
#